data_AF-A0A557QFC7-F1
#
_entry.id   AF-A0A557QFC7-F1
#
_cell.length_a   1.000
_cell.length_b   1.000
_cell.length_c   1.000
_cell.angle_alpha   90.00
_cell.angle_beta   90.00
_cell.angle_gamma   90.00
#
_symmetry.space_group_name_H-M   'P 1'
#
loop_
_entity.id
_entity.type
_entity.pdbx_description
1 polymer ?
#
loop_
_entity_poly.entity_id
_entity_poly.type
_entity_poly.pdbx_seq_one_letter_code
_entity_poly.pdbx_strand_id
1 'polypeptide(L)'
;MKIRVLGAGAGGGFPQWNCNCPNCAGLRSGSIRATARTQSSIIVSGDDEHWALFNASPDILTQIQRCPVLQPGRALRDTGIAAIVLIDAQIDHTTGLYMLREHRQPHALWCTRPVRDDLSTGNPLFGVLEHYCGIDWHEIALGQDFVIDAIAGLRFTALPLTSNAPPYSPRRDRPEPGDNIGVRITDTRSGRRLFYAPGLGQMEDAVWAAMQAADVVLVDGTLWTDDEMIRLGASAKTSRAMGHMPQSGPDGMIEWLDRLPASTRKILIHINNTNPILNEDSAERAELARHGIEVAFDGMEIAL
;
A
#
# COMPACT_ATOMS: atom_id res chain seq x y z
N MET A 1 10.27 15.33 -3.34
CA MET A 1 9.93 13.90 -3.31
C MET A 1 8.78 13.64 -4.26
N LYS A 2 8.88 12.61 -5.11
CA LYS A 2 7.82 12.19 -6.05
C LYS A 2 7.28 10.83 -5.65
N ILE A 3 5.97 10.67 -5.73
CA ILE A 3 5.25 9.42 -5.49
C ILE A 3 4.34 9.15 -6.67
N ARG A 4 4.28 7.90 -7.11
CA ARG A 4 3.27 7.45 -8.07
C ARG A 4 2.53 6.24 -7.52
N VAL A 5 1.21 6.27 -7.60
CA VAL A 5 0.35 5.14 -7.26
C VAL A 5 0.34 4.20 -8.45
N LEU A 6 0.91 3.01 -8.27
CA LEU A 6 0.89 1.97 -9.30
C LEU A 6 -0.46 1.24 -9.29
N GLY A 7 -0.94 0.92 -8.10
CA GLY A 7 -2.24 0.30 -7.87
C GLY A 7 -2.91 0.87 -6.63
N ALA A 8 -4.21 1.12 -6.71
CA ALA A 8 -5.00 1.70 -5.62
C ALA A 8 -6.03 0.74 -5.00
N GLY A 9 -6.21 -0.46 -5.55
CA GLY A 9 -7.15 -1.45 -5.05
C GLY A 9 -6.58 -2.26 -3.87
N ALA A 10 -7.45 -2.74 -2.98
CA ALA A 10 -7.08 -3.76 -1.99
C ALA A 10 -6.83 -5.13 -2.66
N GLY A 11 -6.54 -6.17 -1.87
CA GLY A 11 -6.42 -7.54 -2.35
C GLY A 11 -7.58 -7.96 -3.29
N GLY A 12 -7.24 -8.53 -4.44
CA GLY A 12 -8.18 -8.89 -5.51
C GLY A 12 -8.41 -7.80 -6.56
N GLY A 13 -8.02 -6.55 -6.30
CA GLY A 13 -8.18 -5.42 -7.22
C GLY A 13 -9.64 -5.04 -7.47
N PHE A 14 -9.88 -4.19 -8.47
CA PHE A 14 -11.22 -3.77 -8.89
C PHE A 14 -11.29 -3.67 -10.42
N PRO A 15 -12.17 -4.43 -11.09
CA PRO A 15 -13.09 -5.40 -10.53
C PRO A 15 -12.35 -6.69 -10.11
N GLN A 16 -12.71 -7.27 -8.97
CA GLN A 16 -12.13 -8.54 -8.53
C GLN A 16 -12.62 -9.69 -9.43
N TRP A 17 -11.70 -10.59 -9.80
CA TRP A 17 -11.91 -11.61 -10.84
C TRP A 17 -13.16 -12.49 -10.65
N ASN A 18 -13.51 -12.85 -9.42
CA ASN A 18 -14.66 -13.70 -9.08
C ASN A 18 -15.80 -12.95 -8.34
N CYS A 19 -15.76 -11.63 -8.28
CA CYS A 19 -16.74 -10.85 -7.53
C CYS A 19 -17.86 -10.33 -8.45
N ASN A 20 -19.12 -10.40 -8.01
CA ASN A 20 -20.27 -9.80 -8.70
C ASN A 20 -21.03 -8.83 -7.78
N CYS A 21 -20.35 -8.23 -6.80
CA CYS A 21 -20.94 -7.15 -6.01
C CYS A 21 -21.39 -5.99 -6.94
N PRO A 22 -22.28 -5.10 -6.48
CA PRO A 22 -22.80 -4.02 -7.31
C PRO A 22 -21.72 -3.20 -8.03
N ASN A 23 -20.59 -2.96 -7.38
CA ASN A 23 -19.46 -2.24 -8.00
C ASN A 23 -18.77 -3.04 -9.11
N CYS A 24 -18.40 -4.30 -8.85
CA CYS A 24 -17.72 -5.13 -9.86
C CYS A 24 -18.62 -5.41 -11.06
N ALA A 25 -19.89 -5.74 -10.81
CA ALA A 25 -20.87 -5.96 -11.85
C ALA A 25 -21.14 -4.66 -12.64
N GLY A 26 -21.29 -3.54 -11.93
CA GLY A 26 -21.54 -2.23 -12.54
C GLY A 26 -20.39 -1.74 -13.42
N LEU A 27 -19.13 -1.97 -13.01
CA LEU A 27 -17.98 -1.63 -13.84
C LEU A 27 -17.93 -2.49 -15.12
N ARG A 28 -18.23 -3.79 -15.02
CA ARG A 28 -18.26 -4.69 -16.19
C ARG A 28 -19.39 -4.35 -17.16
N SER A 29 -20.57 -3.98 -16.66
CA SER A 29 -21.72 -3.62 -17.48
C SER A 29 -21.69 -2.18 -17.98
N GLY A 30 -20.81 -1.33 -17.41
CA GLY A 30 -20.79 0.12 -17.66
C GLY A 30 -21.95 0.87 -16.99
N SER A 31 -22.63 0.27 -16.00
CA SER A 31 -23.79 0.89 -15.33
C SER A 31 -23.43 1.81 -14.18
N ILE A 32 -22.15 1.87 -13.78
CA ILE A 32 -21.63 2.86 -12.84
C ILE A 32 -20.44 3.59 -13.45
N ARG A 33 -20.21 4.81 -13.00
CA ARG A 33 -19.00 5.56 -13.35
C ARG A 33 -17.89 5.21 -12.37
N ALA A 34 -17.00 4.31 -12.79
CA ALA A 34 -15.86 3.89 -11.98
C ALA A 34 -14.67 3.53 -12.86
N THR A 35 -13.47 3.54 -12.28
CA THR A 35 -12.22 3.18 -12.97
C THR A 35 -11.61 1.94 -12.32
N ALA A 36 -11.14 0.99 -13.15
CA ALA A 36 -10.47 -0.21 -12.69
C ALA A 36 -9.17 0.12 -11.93
N ARG A 37 -8.83 -0.71 -10.94
CA ARG A 37 -7.64 -0.56 -10.08
C ARG A 37 -6.93 -1.90 -9.90
N THR A 38 -5.63 -1.89 -10.11
CA THR A 38 -4.72 -2.97 -9.70
C THR A 38 -4.45 -2.91 -8.21
N GLN A 39 -3.87 -3.97 -7.67
CA GLN A 39 -3.62 -4.12 -6.24
C GLN A 39 -2.55 -3.14 -5.70
N SER A 40 -2.71 -2.77 -4.43
CA SER A 40 -2.01 -1.69 -3.76
C SER A 40 -0.49 -1.75 -3.93
N SER A 41 0.06 -0.70 -4.54
CA SER A 41 1.50 -0.50 -4.68
C SER A 41 1.78 0.96 -5.03
N ILE A 42 2.87 1.50 -4.50
CA ILE A 42 3.36 2.83 -4.87
C ILE A 42 4.85 2.77 -5.20
N ILE A 43 5.33 3.77 -5.94
CA ILE A 43 6.77 4.02 -6.09
C ILE A 43 7.10 5.41 -5.57
N VAL A 44 8.27 5.54 -4.94
CA VAL A 44 8.75 6.81 -4.37
C VAL A 44 10.16 7.08 -4.86
N SER A 45 10.44 8.33 -5.23
CA SER A 45 11.76 8.76 -5.69
C SER A 45 12.11 10.16 -5.19
N GLY A 46 13.40 10.39 -4.94
CA GLY A 46 13.97 11.70 -4.66
C GLY A 46 14.56 12.40 -5.88
N ASP A 47 14.83 11.68 -6.97
CA ASP A 47 15.50 12.15 -8.18
C ASP A 47 14.72 11.93 -9.49
N ASP A 48 13.56 11.26 -9.43
CA ASP A 48 12.72 10.86 -10.58
C ASP A 48 13.36 9.81 -11.52
N GLU A 49 14.51 9.24 -11.13
CA GLU A 49 15.23 8.23 -11.92
C GLU A 49 15.30 6.87 -11.20
N HIS A 50 15.57 6.89 -9.89
CA HIS A 50 15.67 5.71 -9.05
C HIS A 50 14.46 5.62 -8.12
N TRP A 51 13.77 4.48 -8.17
CA TRP A 51 12.49 4.31 -7.51
C TRP A 51 12.53 3.21 -6.44
N ALA A 52 12.04 3.54 -5.25
CA ALA A 52 11.69 2.57 -4.22
C ALA A 52 10.27 2.07 -4.49
N LEU A 53 10.11 0.78 -4.77
CA LEU A 53 8.81 0.12 -4.91
C LEU A 53 8.30 -0.29 -3.52
N PHE A 54 7.15 0.21 -3.11
CA PHE A 54 6.47 -0.26 -1.92
C PHE A 54 5.44 -1.31 -2.30
N ASN A 55 5.62 -2.52 -1.76
CA ASN A 55 4.85 -3.72 -2.05
C ASN A 55 4.90 -4.13 -3.53
N ALA A 56 5.29 -5.37 -3.79
CA ALA A 56 5.29 -5.94 -5.14
C ALA A 56 3.98 -6.72 -5.34
N SER A 57 2.98 -6.05 -5.89
CA SER A 57 1.65 -6.64 -6.07
C SER A 57 1.63 -7.77 -7.12
N PRO A 58 0.64 -8.69 -7.10
CA PRO A 58 0.39 -9.63 -8.19
C PRO A 58 0.26 -8.98 -9.57
N ASP A 59 -0.15 -7.71 -9.63
CA ASP A 59 -0.34 -6.96 -10.88
C ASP A 59 0.94 -6.25 -11.37
N ILE A 60 2.10 -6.52 -10.75
CA ILE A 60 3.32 -5.73 -10.96
C ILE A 60 3.76 -5.59 -12.42
N LEU A 61 3.55 -6.60 -13.26
CA LEU A 61 3.90 -6.51 -14.68
C LEU A 61 3.03 -5.51 -15.43
N THR A 62 1.72 -5.50 -15.16
CA THR A 62 0.78 -4.50 -15.70
C THR A 62 1.11 -3.11 -15.17
N GLN A 63 1.45 -3.01 -13.89
CA GLN A 63 1.83 -1.75 -13.24
C GLN A 63 3.10 -1.16 -13.86
N ILE A 64 4.13 -1.97 -14.09
CA ILE A 64 5.38 -1.55 -14.76
C ILE A 64 5.08 -1.10 -16.20
N GLN A 65 4.29 -1.87 -16.96
CA GLN A 65 3.93 -1.52 -18.34
C GLN A 65 3.21 -0.17 -18.45
N ARG A 66 2.41 0.19 -17.44
CA ARG A 66 1.66 1.45 -17.38
C ARG A 66 2.46 2.61 -16.77
N CYS A 67 3.67 2.37 -16.27
CA CYS A 67 4.50 3.36 -15.61
C CYS A 67 5.87 3.46 -16.30
N PRO A 68 5.99 4.28 -17.37
CA PRO A 68 7.21 4.31 -18.21
C PRO A 68 8.51 4.62 -17.47
N VAL A 69 8.47 5.34 -16.34
CA VAL A 69 9.66 5.62 -15.53
C VAL A 69 10.30 4.37 -14.93
N LEU A 70 9.57 3.25 -14.85
CA LEU A 70 10.11 1.98 -14.41
C LEU A 70 10.83 1.21 -15.52
N GLN A 71 10.78 1.69 -16.77
CA GLN A 71 11.57 1.16 -17.89
C GLN A 71 12.32 2.29 -18.62
N PRO A 72 13.44 2.78 -18.05
CA PRO A 72 14.15 3.95 -18.57
C PRO A 72 14.97 3.68 -19.84
N GLY A 73 15.15 2.42 -20.26
CA GLY A 73 15.74 2.09 -21.56
C GLY A 73 17.24 2.41 -21.69
N ARG A 74 17.99 2.43 -20.58
CA ARG A 74 19.42 2.78 -20.54
C ARG A 74 20.32 1.61 -20.97
N ALA A 75 19.81 0.38 -20.97
CA ALA A 75 20.53 -0.83 -21.35
C ALA A 75 19.58 -1.91 -21.92
N LEU A 76 20.15 -2.98 -22.49
CA LEU A 76 19.38 -4.13 -23.04
C LEU A 76 18.41 -4.74 -22.01
N ARG A 77 18.80 -4.77 -20.74
CA ARG A 77 17.98 -5.16 -19.60
C ARG A 77 18.11 -4.04 -18.57
N ASP A 78 17.01 -3.39 -18.25
CA ASP A 78 16.99 -2.21 -17.40
C ASP A 78 15.66 -2.11 -16.64
N THR A 79 15.68 -1.42 -15.51
CA THR A 79 14.54 -1.10 -14.66
C THR A 79 14.81 0.16 -13.84
N GLY A 80 13.78 0.97 -13.61
CA GLY A 80 13.85 2.10 -12.69
C GLY A 80 13.73 1.70 -11.21
N ILE A 81 13.33 0.45 -10.93
CA ILE A 81 13.21 -0.08 -9.55
C ILE A 81 14.61 -0.33 -9.01
N ALA A 82 15.03 0.48 -8.04
CA ALA A 82 16.34 0.38 -7.41
C ALA A 82 16.29 -0.32 -6.04
N ALA A 83 15.13 -0.31 -5.37
CA ALA A 83 14.90 -1.03 -4.13
C ALA A 83 13.41 -1.38 -3.99
N ILE A 84 13.12 -2.39 -3.17
CA ILE A 84 11.77 -2.82 -2.85
C ILE A 84 11.61 -2.76 -1.33
N VAL A 85 10.54 -2.14 -0.85
CA VAL A 85 10.16 -2.06 0.57
C VAL A 85 8.87 -2.84 0.75
N LEU A 86 8.88 -3.84 1.63
CA LEU A 86 7.66 -4.56 2.03
C LEU A 86 7.21 -4.07 3.39
N ILE A 87 5.95 -3.67 3.48
CA ILE A 87 5.37 -3.22 4.74
C ILE A 87 4.76 -4.36 5.57
N ASP A 88 4.54 -5.51 4.94
CA ASP A 88 4.02 -6.73 5.54
C ASP A 88 4.34 -7.95 4.66
N ALA A 89 3.89 -9.12 5.10
CA ALA A 89 4.05 -10.38 4.38
C ALA A 89 2.78 -10.79 3.59
N GLN A 90 1.82 -9.90 3.33
CA GLN A 90 0.59 -10.32 2.66
C GLN A 90 0.83 -10.77 1.21
N ILE A 91 0.01 -11.70 0.72
CA ILE A 91 0.14 -12.28 -0.64
C ILE A 91 0.02 -11.19 -1.70
N ASP A 92 -0.93 -10.28 -1.52
CA ASP A 92 -1.19 -9.13 -2.38
C ASP A 92 -0.08 -8.08 -2.38
N HIS A 93 0.85 -8.13 -1.42
CA HIS A 93 2.01 -7.23 -1.34
C HIS A 93 3.34 -7.87 -1.72
N THR A 94 3.39 -9.19 -1.91
CA THR A 94 4.66 -9.93 -2.08
C THR A 94 4.73 -10.79 -3.34
N THR A 95 3.58 -11.25 -3.88
CA THR A 95 3.53 -12.15 -5.04
C THR A 95 4.25 -11.60 -6.27
N GLY A 96 4.25 -10.29 -6.46
CA GLY A 96 4.93 -9.64 -7.57
C GLY A 96 6.43 -9.91 -7.63
N LEU A 97 7.08 -10.20 -6.50
CA LEU A 97 8.51 -10.55 -6.49
C LEU A 97 8.83 -11.78 -7.33
N TYR A 98 7.92 -12.76 -7.41
CA TYR A 98 8.09 -13.91 -8.31
C TYR A 98 8.15 -13.48 -9.78
N MET A 99 7.43 -12.43 -10.16
CA MET A 99 7.37 -11.91 -11.52
C MET A 99 8.60 -11.05 -11.87
N LEU A 100 9.42 -10.67 -10.88
CA LEU A 100 10.62 -9.86 -11.05
C LEU A 100 11.92 -10.69 -11.04
N ARG A 101 11.82 -12.02 -11.05
CA ARG A 101 12.95 -12.96 -10.87
C ARG A 101 14.01 -12.92 -11.97
N GLU A 102 13.69 -12.39 -13.16
CA GLU A 102 14.62 -12.25 -14.29
C GLU A 102 15.59 -11.05 -14.16
N HIS A 103 15.63 -10.38 -13.01
CA HIS A 103 16.59 -9.31 -12.74
C HIS A 103 18.04 -9.84 -12.78
N ARG A 104 18.99 -8.99 -13.21
CA ARG A 104 20.38 -9.40 -13.43
C ARG A 104 21.24 -9.47 -12.16
N GLN A 105 20.70 -8.99 -11.06
CA GLN A 105 21.36 -8.89 -9.76
C GLN A 105 20.30 -9.09 -8.67
N PRO A 106 20.69 -9.43 -7.43
CA PRO A 106 19.74 -9.58 -6.33
C PRO A 106 18.89 -8.32 -6.15
N HIS A 107 17.60 -8.50 -5.85
CA HIS A 107 16.75 -7.36 -5.48
C HIS A 107 17.14 -6.87 -4.09
N ALA A 108 17.43 -5.58 -3.95
CA ALA A 108 17.58 -4.93 -2.65
C ALA A 108 16.20 -4.85 -1.98
N LEU A 109 15.92 -5.79 -1.07
CA LEU A 109 14.63 -5.95 -0.42
C LEU A 109 14.71 -5.54 1.05
N TRP A 110 13.95 -4.50 1.39
CA TRP A 110 13.83 -3.95 2.73
C TRP A 110 12.56 -4.47 3.37
N CYS A 111 12.69 -5.21 4.47
CA CYS A 111 11.55 -5.62 5.28
C CYS A 111 11.98 -5.88 6.72
N THR A 112 11.02 -5.90 7.63
CA THR A 112 11.25 -6.27 9.02
C THR A 112 11.61 -7.77 9.12
N ARG A 113 12.17 -8.17 10.26
CA ARG A 113 12.48 -9.57 10.52
C ARG A 113 11.26 -10.49 10.52
N PRO A 114 10.11 -10.15 11.16
CA PRO A 114 8.92 -10.98 11.06
C PRO A 114 8.47 -11.23 9.62
N VAL A 115 8.48 -10.20 8.77
CA VAL A 115 8.16 -10.35 7.34
C VAL A 115 9.14 -11.28 6.62
N ARG A 116 10.45 -11.13 6.87
CA ARG A 116 11.47 -12.05 6.32
C ARG A 116 11.20 -13.49 6.74
N ASP A 117 10.92 -13.74 8.01
CA ASP A 117 10.70 -15.08 8.55
C ASP A 117 9.48 -15.74 7.90
N ASP A 118 8.37 -14.99 7.75
CA ASP A 118 7.15 -15.46 7.08
C ASP A 118 7.42 -15.79 5.60
N LEU A 119 8.21 -14.94 4.93
CA LEU A 119 8.61 -15.12 3.53
C LEU A 119 9.76 -16.13 3.32
N SER A 120 10.28 -16.70 4.40
CA SER A 120 11.27 -17.80 4.36
C SER A 120 10.68 -19.14 4.75
N THR A 121 9.48 -19.16 5.34
CA THR A 121 8.87 -20.36 5.91
C THR A 121 7.47 -20.60 5.35
N GLY A 122 6.47 -19.83 5.80
CA GLY A 122 5.06 -20.03 5.42
C GLY A 122 4.80 -19.79 3.94
N ASN A 123 5.44 -18.77 3.36
CA ASN A 123 5.50 -18.54 1.92
C ASN A 123 6.98 -18.44 1.54
N PRO A 124 7.67 -19.52 1.10
CA PRO A 124 9.14 -19.59 1.02
C PRO A 124 9.73 -18.84 -0.19
N LEU A 125 9.30 -17.59 -0.38
CA LEU A 125 9.69 -16.68 -1.45
C LEU A 125 11.19 -16.46 -1.52
N PHE A 126 11.85 -16.27 -0.36
CA PHE A 126 13.30 -16.11 -0.29
C PHE A 126 14.03 -17.32 -0.90
N GLY A 127 13.69 -18.54 -0.45
CA GLY A 127 14.31 -19.77 -0.95
C GLY A 127 14.02 -20.02 -2.43
N VAL A 128 12.83 -19.69 -2.91
CA VAL A 128 12.51 -19.81 -4.35
C VAL A 128 13.37 -18.85 -5.19
N LEU A 129 13.52 -17.59 -4.76
CA LEU A 129 14.25 -16.58 -5.54
C LEU A 129 15.77 -16.75 -5.51
N GLU A 130 16.34 -17.51 -4.56
CA GLU A 130 17.75 -17.92 -4.58
C GLU A 130 18.12 -18.73 -5.84
N HIS A 131 17.17 -19.43 -6.46
CA HIS A 131 17.38 -20.13 -7.73
C HIS A 131 17.34 -19.21 -8.96
N TYR A 132 17.08 -17.92 -8.78
CA TYR A 132 16.97 -16.91 -9.83
C TYR A 132 17.88 -15.70 -9.53
N CYS A 133 17.35 -14.48 -9.52
CA CYS A 133 18.14 -13.27 -9.25
C CYS A 133 18.67 -13.19 -7.81
N GLY A 134 18.08 -13.94 -6.86
CA GLY A 134 18.34 -13.80 -5.43
C GLY A 134 17.70 -12.54 -4.83
N ILE A 135 17.81 -12.45 -3.50
CA ILE A 135 17.41 -11.28 -2.71
C ILE A 135 18.61 -10.83 -1.87
N ASP A 136 18.90 -9.54 -1.92
CA ASP A 136 19.78 -8.87 -0.97
C ASP A 136 18.92 -8.22 0.10
N TRP A 137 18.84 -8.84 1.28
CA TRP A 137 17.92 -8.44 2.34
C TRP A 137 18.52 -7.40 3.27
N HIS A 138 17.75 -6.34 3.51
CA HIS A 138 18.06 -5.26 4.45
C HIS A 138 16.99 -5.22 5.53
N GLU A 139 17.40 -5.38 6.79
CA GLU A 139 16.47 -5.38 7.92
C GLU A 139 15.98 -3.96 8.23
N ILE A 140 14.66 -3.80 8.30
CA ILE A 140 14.03 -2.57 8.79
C ILE A 140 13.86 -2.67 10.30
N ALA A 141 14.59 -1.85 11.05
CA ALA A 141 14.39 -1.67 12.48
C ALA A 141 13.24 -0.70 12.77
N LEU A 142 12.34 -1.09 13.68
CA LEU A 142 11.17 -0.28 14.04
C LEU A 142 11.57 0.99 14.80
N GLY A 143 10.92 2.11 14.48
CA GLY A 143 11.13 3.41 15.10
C GLY A 143 12.46 4.08 14.77
N GLN A 144 13.32 3.44 13.98
CA GLN A 144 14.61 3.97 13.57
C GLN A 144 14.56 4.49 12.14
N ASP A 145 15.32 5.55 11.91
CA ASP A 145 15.52 6.09 10.57
C ASP A 145 16.43 5.16 9.78
N PHE A 146 16.08 4.90 8.52
CA PHE A 146 16.94 4.24 7.55
C PHE A 146 16.98 5.00 6.23
N VAL A 147 18.04 4.77 5.46
CA VAL A 147 18.27 5.37 4.14
C VAL A 147 18.55 4.22 3.18
N ILE A 148 17.99 4.33 1.98
CA ILE A 148 18.30 3.43 0.88
C ILE A 148 19.25 4.19 -0.04
N ASP A 149 20.51 3.77 -0.11
CA ASP A 149 21.57 4.54 -0.79
C ASP A 149 21.23 4.88 -2.26
N ALA A 150 20.56 3.97 -2.96
CA ALA A 150 20.14 4.18 -4.34
C ALA A 150 18.95 5.15 -4.49
N ILE A 151 18.30 5.58 -3.41
CA ILE A 151 17.13 6.46 -3.39
C ILE A 151 17.54 7.78 -2.72
N ALA A 152 18.22 8.62 -3.49
CA ALA A 152 18.85 9.82 -2.99
C ALA A 152 17.84 10.82 -2.38
N GLY A 153 18.23 11.49 -1.30
CA GLY A 153 17.47 12.60 -0.71
C GLY A 153 16.23 12.19 0.09
N LEU A 154 15.98 10.89 0.29
CA LEU A 154 14.87 10.40 1.10
C LEU A 154 15.36 9.70 2.37
N ARG A 155 14.62 9.89 3.45
CA ARG A 155 14.79 9.18 4.71
C ARG A 155 13.49 8.50 5.10
N PHE A 156 13.57 7.26 5.55
CA PHE A 156 12.43 6.43 5.90
C PHE A 156 12.43 6.13 7.39
N THR A 157 11.25 6.09 8.01
CA THR A 157 11.06 5.60 9.39
C THR A 157 9.90 4.63 9.39
N ALA A 158 10.11 3.39 9.83
CA ALA A 158 9.05 2.40 9.97
C ALA A 158 8.41 2.49 11.35
N LEU A 159 7.08 2.56 11.41
CA LEU A 159 6.30 2.54 12.64
C LEU A 159 5.50 1.24 12.68
N PRO A 160 5.52 0.49 13.79
CA PRO A 160 4.70 -0.71 13.91
C PRO A 160 3.22 -0.34 13.82
N LEU A 161 2.44 -1.19 13.17
CA LEU A 161 0.98 -1.14 13.17
C LEU A 161 0.44 -2.41 13.79
N THR A 162 -0.54 -2.28 14.68
CA THR A 162 -1.25 -3.44 15.23
C THR A 162 -2.14 -4.05 14.17
N SER A 163 -1.70 -5.18 13.61
CA SER A 163 -2.43 -5.97 12.63
C SER A 163 -1.99 -7.44 12.73
N ASN A 164 -2.79 -8.34 12.15
CA ASN A 164 -2.55 -9.77 12.19
C ASN A 164 -1.70 -10.21 10.98
N ALA A 165 -0.77 -11.13 11.22
CA ALA A 165 0.01 -11.78 10.17
C ALA A 165 -0.89 -12.44 9.11
N PRO A 166 -0.41 -12.63 7.86
CA PRO A 166 -1.20 -13.26 6.80
C PRO A 166 -1.66 -14.67 7.18
N PRO A 167 -2.76 -15.20 6.59
CA PRO A 167 -3.32 -16.50 6.99
C PRO A 167 -2.36 -17.69 6.90
N TYR A 168 -1.35 -17.63 6.02
CA TYR A 168 -0.35 -18.67 5.87
C TYR A 168 0.76 -18.60 6.94
N SER A 169 0.86 -17.49 7.68
CA SER A 169 1.93 -17.25 8.64
C SER A 169 1.92 -18.33 9.72
N PRO A 170 3.08 -18.93 10.05
CA PRO A 170 3.20 -19.80 11.22
C PRO A 170 2.83 -19.10 12.53
N ARG A 171 2.88 -17.75 12.56
CA ARG A 171 2.52 -16.90 13.70
C ARG A 171 1.11 -16.31 13.59
N ARG A 172 0.26 -16.82 12.69
CA ARG A 172 -1.12 -16.35 12.57
C ARG A 172 -1.83 -16.32 13.94
N ASP A 173 -2.56 -15.22 14.19
CA ASP A 173 -3.27 -14.93 15.44
C ASP A 173 -2.36 -14.75 16.68
N ARG A 174 -1.05 -14.57 16.46
CA ARG A 174 -0.04 -14.20 17.46
C ARG A 174 0.75 -12.98 16.94
N PRO A 175 0.12 -11.80 16.82
CA PRO A 175 0.73 -10.64 16.20
C PRO A 175 1.96 -10.18 16.97
N GLU A 176 3.03 -9.88 16.24
CA GLU A 176 4.28 -9.34 16.77
C GLU A 176 4.59 -7.97 16.14
N PRO A 177 5.23 -7.04 16.88
CA PRO A 177 5.67 -5.77 16.30
C PRO A 177 6.55 -6.01 15.07
N GLY A 178 6.12 -5.44 13.94
CA GLY A 178 6.82 -5.57 12.66
C GLY A 178 6.17 -6.53 11.67
N ASP A 179 5.10 -7.25 12.03
CA ASP A 179 4.26 -7.97 11.05
C ASP A 179 3.67 -7.02 10.00
N ASN A 180 3.27 -5.83 10.45
CA ASN A 180 2.81 -4.72 9.61
C ASN A 180 3.48 -3.42 10.05
N ILE A 181 3.85 -2.58 9.09
CA ILE A 181 4.41 -1.25 9.35
C ILE A 181 3.72 -0.16 8.52
N GLY A 182 3.62 1.03 9.11
CA GLY A 182 3.43 2.28 8.39
C GLY A 182 4.80 2.91 8.16
N VAL A 183 4.94 3.69 7.09
CA VAL A 183 6.24 4.29 6.74
C VAL A 183 6.09 5.80 6.62
N ARG A 184 6.86 6.52 7.43
CA ARG A 184 7.10 7.95 7.23
C ARG A 184 8.27 8.12 6.27
N ILE A 185 8.07 8.92 5.22
CA ILE A 185 9.10 9.25 4.23
C ILE A 185 9.33 10.75 4.26
N THR A 186 10.56 11.16 4.52
CA THR A 186 10.97 12.56 4.61
C THR A 186 11.91 12.91 3.46
N ASP A 187 11.57 13.92 2.68
CA ASP A 187 12.53 14.54 1.76
C ASP A 187 13.53 15.36 2.59
N THR A 188 14.79 14.96 2.60
CA THR A 188 15.82 15.59 3.44
C THR A 188 16.19 16.99 2.96
N ARG A 189 15.83 17.37 1.73
CA ARG A 189 16.13 18.68 1.15
C ARG A 189 15.08 19.72 1.54
N SER A 190 13.80 19.35 1.49
CA SER A 190 12.68 20.26 1.78
C SER A 190 12.11 20.10 3.19
N GLY A 191 12.39 18.98 3.86
CA GLY A 191 11.80 18.62 5.14
C GLY A 191 10.35 18.12 5.03
N ARG A 192 9.79 18.04 3.81
CA ARG A 192 8.41 17.59 3.56
C ARG A 192 8.26 16.10 3.80
N ARG A 193 7.09 15.68 4.27
CA ARG A 193 6.83 14.34 4.81
C ARG A 193 5.57 13.72 4.22
N LEU A 194 5.71 12.48 3.79
CA LEU A 194 4.61 11.55 3.52
C LEU A 194 4.48 10.60 4.70
N PHE A 195 3.25 10.29 5.11
CA PHE A 195 2.97 9.10 5.90
C PHE A 195 2.15 8.11 5.08
N TYR A 196 2.68 6.89 4.89
CA TYR A 196 2.07 5.82 4.11
C TYR A 196 1.69 4.65 5.02
N ALA A 197 0.39 4.34 5.09
CA ALA A 197 -0.15 3.22 5.88
C ALA A 197 -1.41 2.66 5.19
N PRO A 198 -1.25 1.85 4.12
CA PRO A 198 -2.37 1.36 3.30
C PRO A 198 -3.25 0.33 4.03
N GLY A 199 -2.73 -0.32 5.08
CA GLY A 199 -3.50 -1.13 6.02
C GLY A 199 -3.38 -0.54 7.41
N LEU A 200 -4.48 -0.05 7.98
CA LEU A 200 -4.51 0.58 9.30
C LEU A 200 -5.74 0.13 10.06
N GLY A 201 -5.55 -0.74 11.06
CA GLY A 201 -6.64 -1.31 11.86
C GLY A 201 -7.04 -0.48 13.07
N GLN A 202 -6.11 0.33 13.58
CA GLN A 202 -6.31 1.17 14.75
C GLN A 202 -5.46 2.43 14.67
N MET A 203 -6.00 3.55 15.16
CA MET A 203 -5.23 4.78 15.34
C MET A 203 -4.45 4.73 16.66
N GLU A 204 -3.18 4.37 16.59
CA GLU A 204 -2.26 4.37 17.73
C GLU A 204 -1.54 5.73 17.88
N ASP A 205 -1.08 6.07 19.09
CA ASP A 205 -0.48 7.38 19.38
C ASP A 205 0.71 7.72 18.46
N ALA A 206 1.57 6.73 18.18
CA ALA A 206 2.73 6.92 17.30
C ALA A 206 2.31 7.17 15.84
N VAL A 207 1.27 6.47 15.38
CA VAL A 207 0.69 6.64 14.03
C VAL A 207 0.06 8.02 13.94
N TRP A 208 -0.74 8.39 14.93
CA TRP A 208 -1.40 9.69 14.98
C TRP A 208 -0.39 10.84 15.02
N ALA A 209 0.68 10.72 15.80
CA ALA A 209 1.77 11.69 15.83
C ALA A 209 2.46 11.83 14.45
N ALA A 210 2.67 10.70 13.75
CA ALA A 210 3.26 10.71 12.41
C ALA A 210 2.34 11.36 11.37
N MET A 211 1.04 11.09 11.42
CA MET A 211 0.04 11.70 10.54
C MET A 211 -0.06 13.21 10.75
N GLN A 212 -0.11 13.68 12.01
CA GLN A 212 -0.14 15.12 12.33
C GLN A 212 1.11 15.86 11.85
N ALA A 213 2.26 15.17 11.81
CA ALA A 213 3.53 15.74 11.37
C ALA A 213 3.74 15.67 9.84
N ALA A 214 2.81 15.08 9.08
CA ALA A 214 2.93 14.86 7.64
C ALA A 214 2.25 15.95 6.82
N ASP A 215 2.85 16.27 5.66
CA ASP A 215 2.25 17.14 4.64
C ASP A 215 1.25 16.39 3.78
N VAL A 216 1.47 15.09 3.58
CA VAL A 216 0.56 14.18 2.87
C VAL A 216 0.39 12.92 3.71
N VAL A 217 -0.86 12.49 3.88
CA VAL A 217 -1.20 11.16 4.41
C VAL A 217 -1.81 10.33 3.29
N LEU A 218 -1.27 9.13 3.07
CA LEU A 218 -1.74 8.14 2.12
C LEU A 218 -2.07 6.87 2.90
N VAL A 219 -3.35 6.72 3.27
CA VAL A 219 -3.80 5.80 4.33
C VAL A 219 -4.93 4.87 3.88
N ASP A 220 -5.19 3.85 4.68
CA ASP A 220 -6.22 2.84 4.47
C ASP A 220 -7.59 3.40 4.06
N GLY A 221 -8.07 2.92 2.91
CA GLY A 221 -9.36 3.21 2.30
C GLY A 221 -10.18 1.96 2.02
N THR A 222 -9.94 0.87 2.75
CA THR A 222 -10.42 -0.47 2.40
C THR A 222 -11.94 -0.56 2.40
N LEU A 223 -12.61 -0.27 3.52
CA LEU A 223 -14.06 -0.45 3.68
C LEU A 223 -14.77 0.78 4.22
N TRP A 224 -15.93 1.13 3.65
CA TRP A 224 -16.69 2.32 4.03
C TRP A 224 -17.34 2.20 5.41
N THR A 225 -17.96 1.06 5.69
CA THR A 225 -18.53 0.73 7.02
C THR A 225 -17.88 -0.52 7.61
N ASP A 226 -17.97 -0.65 8.94
CA ASP A 226 -17.40 -1.80 9.64
C ASP A 226 -18.06 -3.14 9.24
N ASP A 227 -19.31 -3.10 8.80
CA ASP A 227 -20.10 -4.28 8.40
C ASP A 227 -20.30 -4.42 6.89
N GLU A 228 -19.55 -3.67 6.06
CA GLU A 228 -19.71 -3.65 4.59
C GLU A 228 -19.70 -5.06 3.98
N MET A 229 -18.69 -5.86 4.34
CA MET A 229 -18.53 -7.23 3.83
C MET A 229 -19.62 -8.19 4.35
N ILE A 230 -20.15 -7.94 5.54
CA ILE A 230 -21.22 -8.73 6.15
C ILE A 230 -22.54 -8.45 5.42
N ARG A 231 -22.88 -7.17 5.19
CA ARG A 231 -24.09 -6.76 4.47
C ARG A 231 -24.14 -7.31 3.04
N LEU A 232 -22.98 -7.45 2.40
CA LEU A 232 -22.85 -8.03 1.07
C LEU A 232 -22.77 -9.56 1.06
N GLY A 233 -22.73 -10.22 2.23
CA GLY A 233 -22.59 -11.67 2.33
C GLY A 233 -21.24 -12.21 1.85
N ALA A 234 -20.21 -11.35 1.76
CA ALA A 234 -18.89 -11.70 1.25
C ALA A 234 -17.91 -12.19 2.34
N SER A 235 -18.17 -11.86 3.61
CA SER A 235 -17.40 -12.31 4.77
C SER A 235 -18.25 -12.29 6.03
N ALA A 236 -17.88 -13.09 7.02
CA ALA A 236 -18.46 -13.01 8.37
C ALA A 236 -17.71 -12.02 9.30
N LYS A 237 -16.59 -11.46 8.85
CA LYS A 237 -15.74 -10.55 9.63
C LYS A 237 -16.10 -9.08 9.37
N THR A 238 -16.02 -8.27 10.43
CA THR A 238 -16.07 -6.81 10.31
C THR A 238 -14.77 -6.25 9.73
N SER A 239 -14.78 -4.98 9.31
CA SER A 239 -13.60 -4.25 8.85
C SER A 239 -12.49 -4.30 9.89
N ARG A 240 -12.81 -3.95 11.14
CA ARG A 240 -11.83 -3.97 12.23
C ARG A 240 -11.29 -5.37 12.50
N ALA A 241 -12.12 -6.41 12.40
CA ALA A 241 -11.67 -7.81 12.54
C ALA A 241 -10.77 -8.28 11.38
N MET A 242 -10.75 -7.57 10.25
CA MET A 242 -9.82 -7.76 9.15
C MET A 242 -8.58 -6.87 9.26
N GLY A 243 -8.47 -6.03 10.29
CA GLY A 243 -7.34 -5.12 10.48
C GLY A 243 -7.47 -3.80 9.71
N HIS A 244 -8.70 -3.37 9.39
CA HIS A 244 -8.96 -2.13 8.66
C HIS A 244 -9.94 -1.22 9.42
N MET A 245 -9.58 0.04 9.58
CA MET A 245 -10.50 1.07 10.09
C MET A 245 -11.55 1.40 9.03
N PRO A 246 -12.86 1.35 9.37
CA PRO A 246 -13.89 1.80 8.44
C PRO A 246 -13.73 3.31 8.18
N GLN A 247 -14.08 3.78 6.98
CA GLN A 247 -14.00 5.22 6.71
C GLN A 247 -15.04 6.03 7.48
N SER A 248 -16.26 5.52 7.56
CA SER A 248 -17.41 6.21 8.14
C SER A 248 -17.85 5.60 9.47
N GLY A 249 -18.68 6.36 10.19
CA GLY A 249 -19.18 5.98 11.52
C GLY A 249 -18.24 6.40 12.66
N PRO A 250 -18.64 6.12 13.91
CA PRO A 250 -17.88 6.52 15.09
C PRO A 250 -16.47 5.92 15.08
N ASP A 251 -15.48 6.74 15.40
CA ASP A 251 -14.06 6.36 15.35
C ASP A 251 -13.63 5.87 13.94
N GLY A 252 -14.28 6.39 12.91
CA GLY A 252 -13.94 6.12 11.51
C GLY A 252 -12.77 6.97 11.02
N MET A 253 -12.16 6.57 9.91
CA MET A 253 -11.02 7.28 9.31
C MET A 253 -11.33 8.77 9.04
N ILE A 254 -12.56 9.10 8.60
CA ILE A 254 -12.95 10.49 8.31
C ILE A 254 -12.82 11.38 9.57
N GLU A 255 -13.31 10.92 10.73
CA GLU A 255 -13.23 11.69 11.99
C GLU A 255 -11.78 11.97 12.40
N TRP A 256 -10.87 11.04 12.14
CA TRP A 256 -9.44 11.21 12.40
C TRP A 256 -8.79 12.17 11.39
N LEU A 257 -9.10 12.02 10.11
CA LEU A 257 -8.55 12.87 9.06
C LEU A 257 -9.02 14.33 9.18
N ASP A 258 -10.21 14.60 9.71
CA ASP A 258 -10.70 15.95 9.99
C ASP A 258 -9.92 16.68 11.08
N ARG A 259 -9.25 15.93 11.97
CA ARG A 259 -8.46 16.47 13.07
C ARG A 259 -7.03 16.83 12.66
N LEU A 260 -6.62 16.47 11.45
CA LEU A 260 -5.29 16.81 10.93
C LEU A 260 -5.17 18.32 10.67
N PRO A 261 -3.94 18.86 10.61
CA PRO A 261 -3.73 20.21 10.14
C PRO A 261 -4.42 20.44 8.79
N ALA A 262 -5.09 21.58 8.62
CA ALA A 262 -5.83 21.89 7.38
C ALA A 262 -4.94 21.89 6.11
N SER A 263 -3.63 22.04 6.27
CA SER A 263 -2.63 21.96 5.20
C SER A 263 -2.29 20.54 4.76
N THR A 264 -2.66 19.52 5.53
CA THR A 264 -2.34 18.13 5.23
C THR A 264 -3.23 17.63 4.09
N ARG A 265 -2.61 17.16 3.00
CA ARG A 265 -3.31 16.49 1.90
C ARG A 265 -3.69 15.09 2.33
N LYS A 266 -4.96 14.72 2.18
CA LYS A 266 -5.55 13.48 2.70
C LYS A 266 -5.95 12.58 1.55
N ILE A 267 -5.36 11.38 1.45
CA ILE A 267 -5.60 10.46 0.33
C ILE A 267 -5.85 9.06 0.88
N LEU A 268 -6.96 8.45 0.46
CA LEU A 268 -7.26 7.04 0.73
C LEU A 268 -6.71 6.15 -0.38
N ILE A 269 -6.07 5.04 -0.02
CA ILE A 269 -5.54 4.00 -0.92
C ILE A 269 -5.95 2.60 -0.42
N HIS A 270 -5.63 1.54 -1.16
CA HIS A 270 -5.95 0.16 -0.78
C HIS A 270 -7.47 -0.03 -0.63
N ILE A 271 -8.21 0.32 -1.69
CA ILE A 271 -9.67 0.41 -1.65
C ILE A 271 -10.28 -0.92 -2.09
N ASN A 272 -11.11 -1.53 -1.25
CA ASN A 272 -11.74 -2.81 -1.59
C ASN A 272 -12.77 -2.66 -2.70
N ASN A 273 -12.94 -3.69 -3.51
CA ASN A 273 -13.87 -3.67 -4.64
C ASN A 273 -15.34 -3.42 -4.24
N THR A 274 -15.71 -3.69 -3.00
CA THR A 274 -17.05 -3.46 -2.46
C THR A 274 -17.31 -2.02 -2.03
N ASN A 275 -16.27 -1.20 -1.90
CA ASN A 275 -16.37 0.10 -1.28
C ASN A 275 -17.12 1.09 -2.20
N PRO A 276 -18.22 1.73 -1.75
CA PRO A 276 -19.03 2.64 -2.56
C PRO A 276 -18.26 3.87 -3.08
N ILE A 277 -17.12 4.24 -2.47
CA ILE A 277 -16.30 5.38 -2.93
C ILE A 277 -15.67 5.15 -4.31
N LEU A 278 -15.68 3.90 -4.81
CA LEU A 278 -15.22 3.56 -6.16
C LEU A 278 -16.18 4.05 -7.25
N ASN A 279 -17.47 4.15 -6.95
CA ASN A 279 -18.46 4.79 -7.82
C ASN A 279 -18.32 6.32 -7.68
N GLU A 280 -17.93 6.99 -8.74
CA GLU A 280 -17.65 8.43 -8.75
C GLU A 280 -18.89 9.29 -8.46
N ASP A 281 -20.09 8.74 -8.70
CA ASP A 281 -21.37 9.43 -8.50
C ASP A 281 -22.05 9.04 -7.17
N SER A 282 -21.37 8.31 -6.28
CA SER A 282 -21.94 7.88 -4.99
C SER A 282 -21.98 9.01 -3.95
N ALA A 283 -22.91 8.89 -3.00
CA ALA A 283 -23.02 9.85 -1.89
C ALA A 283 -21.77 9.81 -0.99
N GLU A 284 -21.19 8.62 -0.83
CA GLU A 284 -19.96 8.35 -0.08
C GLU A 284 -18.75 9.04 -0.74
N ARG A 285 -18.67 9.01 -2.08
CA ARG A 285 -17.65 9.77 -2.80
C ARG A 285 -17.81 11.27 -2.61
N ALA A 286 -19.05 11.77 -2.62
CA ALA A 286 -19.34 13.18 -2.35
C ALA A 286 -19.08 13.59 -0.89
N GLU A 287 -19.26 12.68 0.07
CA GLU A 287 -18.89 12.87 1.48
C GLU A 287 -17.38 13.10 1.60
N LEU A 288 -16.55 12.21 1.04
CA LEU A 288 -15.10 12.39 1.07
C LEU A 288 -14.66 13.74 0.49
N ALA A 289 -15.28 14.16 -0.62
CA ALA A 289 -15.00 15.46 -1.22
C ALA A 289 -15.33 16.64 -0.28
N ARG A 290 -16.43 16.57 0.48
CA ARG A 290 -16.79 17.58 1.49
C ARG A 290 -15.77 17.67 2.64
N HIS A 291 -15.15 16.55 2.99
CA HIS A 291 -14.09 16.47 3.98
C HIS A 291 -12.68 16.76 3.41
N GLY A 292 -12.57 17.07 2.11
CA GLY A 292 -11.29 17.30 1.44
C GLY A 292 -10.38 16.06 1.44
N ILE A 293 -10.98 14.87 1.34
CA ILE A 293 -10.30 13.58 1.28
C ILE A 293 -10.35 13.07 -0.16
N GLU A 294 -9.18 12.82 -0.73
CA GLU A 294 -9.03 12.27 -2.08
C GLU A 294 -9.07 10.73 -2.06
N VAL A 295 -9.44 10.15 -3.20
CA VAL A 295 -9.46 8.69 -3.40
C VAL A 295 -8.43 8.34 -4.47
N ALA A 296 -7.42 7.56 -4.11
CA ALA A 296 -6.35 7.17 -5.01
C ALA A 296 -6.87 6.38 -6.22
N PHE A 297 -6.12 6.47 -7.31
CA PHE A 297 -6.35 5.74 -8.55
C PHE A 297 -5.01 5.36 -9.18
N ASP A 298 -4.99 4.28 -9.95
CA ASP A 298 -3.80 3.84 -10.67
C ASP A 298 -3.29 4.96 -11.59
N GLY A 299 -2.01 5.31 -11.47
CA GLY A 299 -1.38 6.42 -12.19
C GLY A 299 -1.48 7.77 -11.49
N MET A 300 -2.06 7.87 -10.29
CA MET A 300 -2.06 9.11 -9.51
C MET A 300 -0.61 9.52 -9.16
N GLU A 301 -0.25 10.75 -9.45
CA GLU A 301 1.06 11.34 -9.11
C GLU A 301 0.91 12.33 -7.95
N ILE A 302 1.86 12.29 -7.02
CA ILE A 302 1.93 13.17 -5.85
C ILE A 302 3.35 13.72 -5.77
N ALA A 303 3.49 15.04 -5.66
CA ALA A 303 4.78 15.72 -5.50
C ALA A 303 4.78 16.52 -4.20
N LEU A 304 5.89 16.41 -3.45
CA LEU A 304 6.19 17.17 -2.24
C LEU A 304 7.55 17.88 -2.36
#